data_AF-A0A1M5AYC6-F1
#
_entry.id   AF-A0A1M5AYC6-F1
#
_cell.length_a   1.000
_cell.length_b   1.000
_cell.length_c   1.000
_cell.angle_alpha   90.00
_cell.angle_beta   90.00
_cell.angle_gamma   90.00
#
_symmetry.space_group_name_H-M   'P 1'
#
loop_
_entity.id
_entity.type
_entity.pdbx_description
1 polymer ?
#
loop_
_entity_poly.entity_id
_entity_poly.type
_entity_poly.pdbx_seq_one_letter_code
_entity_poly.pdbx_strand_id
1 'polypeptide(L)'
;MKKEFYLKNVIPFNPMYAYLLAIPCILLWGGVYYYFLGVNFKLSFMMIFGLLCFITMYFAMKLISADITLKFDKDHLYIIRNNNKEEKYFKSDIKGFYSYNYNTSQKRSALKLELQLNNDRKIFIDSIEGMDVSILINIVKTLQSELNFEIIEKNRFNNRFWYSTK
;
A
#
# COMPACT_ATOMS: atom_id res chain seq x y z
N MET A 1 16.90 -0.85 18.29
CA MET A 1 16.12 -1.13 17.06
C MET A 1 16.02 0.17 16.26
N LYS A 2 16.19 0.16 14.93
CA LYS A 2 16.01 1.39 14.13
C LYS A 2 14.57 1.87 14.32
N LYS A 3 14.39 3.07 14.87
CA LYS A 3 13.07 3.69 15.09
C LYS A 3 12.62 4.52 13.89
N GLU A 4 13.20 4.23 12.73
CA GLU A 4 12.97 4.96 11.50
C GLU A 4 13.02 3.99 10.32
N PHE A 5 11.96 3.99 9.52
CA PHE A 5 11.82 3.17 8.32
C PHE A 5 11.53 4.08 7.14
N TYR A 6 12.39 4.01 6.13
CA TYR A 6 12.20 4.73 4.90
C TYR A 6 11.61 3.79 3.84
N LEU A 7 10.45 4.18 3.33
CA LEU A 7 9.63 3.41 2.40
C LEU A 7 9.51 4.20 1.11
N LYS A 8 10.03 3.64 0.02
CA LYS A 8 9.98 4.27 -1.30
C LYS A 8 8.75 3.84 -2.08
N ASN A 9 8.20 4.75 -2.89
CA ASN A 9 7.11 4.46 -3.83
C ASN A 9 5.93 3.73 -3.18
N VAL A 10 5.46 4.24 -2.03
CA VAL A 10 4.27 3.73 -1.36
C VAL A 10 3.05 4.57 -1.70
N ILE A 11 1.89 3.94 -1.71
CA ILE A 11 0.57 4.53 -1.94
C ILE A 11 -0.01 4.93 -0.57
N PRO A 12 -0.14 6.23 -0.27
CA PRO A 12 -0.65 6.72 1.01
C PRO A 12 -2.19 6.85 1.07
N PHE A 13 -2.91 6.15 0.20
CA PHE A 13 -4.36 6.28 0.04
C PHE A 13 -5.04 4.91 -0.09
N ASN A 14 -6.36 4.89 0.12
CA ASN A 14 -7.12 3.65 0.09
C ASN A 14 -6.97 2.96 -1.29
N PRO A 15 -6.59 1.66 -1.34
CA PRO A 15 -6.46 0.91 -2.59
C PRO A 15 -7.70 0.93 -3.48
N MET A 16 -8.90 1.16 -2.93
CA MET A 16 -10.12 1.30 -3.73
C MET A 16 -10.04 2.46 -4.74
N TYR A 17 -9.30 3.52 -4.44
CA TYR A 17 -9.11 4.62 -5.40
C TYR A 17 -8.27 4.20 -6.61
N ALA A 18 -7.54 3.08 -6.54
CA ALA A 18 -6.86 2.51 -7.71
C ALA A 18 -7.87 2.09 -8.81
N TYR A 19 -9.09 1.69 -8.45
CA TYR A 19 -10.13 1.37 -9.43
C TYR A 19 -10.60 2.61 -10.21
N LEU A 20 -10.57 3.79 -9.59
CA LEU A 20 -10.87 5.04 -10.29
C LEU A 20 -9.81 5.39 -11.33
N LEU A 21 -8.57 4.92 -11.18
CA LEU A 21 -7.52 5.06 -12.20
C LEU A 21 -7.70 4.07 -13.36
N ALA A 22 -8.28 2.89 -13.10
CA ALA A 22 -8.47 1.88 -14.12
C ALA A 22 -9.49 2.30 -15.19
N ILE A 23 -10.59 2.94 -14.79
CA ILE A 23 -11.66 3.38 -15.70
C ILE A 23 -11.14 4.29 -16.84
N PRO A 24 -10.47 5.43 -16.58
CA PRO A 24 -9.98 6.30 -17.65
C PRO A 24 -8.90 5.62 -18.49
N CYS A 25 -8.04 4.76 -17.91
CA CYS A 25 -7.06 3.99 -18.68
C CYS A 25 -7.73 3.02 -19.67
N ILE A 26 -8.75 2.29 -19.23
CA ILE A 26 -9.50 1.36 -20.08
C ILE A 26 -10.23 2.12 -21.19
N LEU A 27 -10.89 3.23 -20.86
CA LEU A 27 -11.59 4.05 -21.85
C LEU A 27 -10.62 4.63 -22.90
N LEU A 28 -9.44 5.11 -22.47
CA LEU A 28 -8.42 5.64 -23.37
C LEU A 28 -7.93 4.55 -24.33
N TRP A 29 -7.44 3.42 -23.81
CA TRP A 29 -6.89 2.37 -24.68
C TRP A 29 -7.95 1.64 -25.49
N GLY A 30 -9.16 1.50 -24.97
CA GLY A 30 -10.32 1.00 -25.71
C GLY A 30 -10.72 1.94 -26.85
N GLY A 31 -10.72 3.25 -26.61
CA GLY A 31 -10.97 4.26 -27.64
C GLY A 31 -9.89 4.27 -28.72
N VAL A 32 -8.61 4.21 -28.33
CA VAL A 32 -7.49 4.12 -29.29
C VAL A 32 -7.58 2.83 -30.10
N TYR A 33 -7.90 1.69 -29.48
CA TYR A 33 -8.12 0.43 -30.19
C TYR A 33 -9.22 0.56 -31.24
N TYR A 34 -10.38 1.09 -30.85
CA TYR A 34 -11.51 1.30 -31.74
C TYR A 34 -11.19 2.28 -32.87
N TYR A 35 -10.42 3.33 -32.60
CA TYR A 35 -9.99 4.29 -33.63
C TYR A 35 -9.14 3.64 -34.72
N PHE A 36 -8.20 2.76 -34.35
CA PHE A 36 -7.29 2.12 -35.32
C PHE A 36 -7.90 0.90 -36.03
N LEU A 37 -8.75 0.13 -35.35
CA LEU A 37 -9.25 -1.17 -35.84
C LEU A 37 -10.76 -1.19 -36.09
N GLY A 38 -11.49 -0.15 -35.66
CA GLY A 38 -12.94 -0.08 -35.75
C GLY A 38 -13.62 -1.25 -35.05
N VAL A 39 -14.62 -1.82 -35.72
CA VAL A 39 -15.34 -3.03 -35.30
C VAL A 39 -14.61 -4.35 -35.62
N ASN A 40 -13.49 -4.31 -36.35
CA ASN A 40 -12.74 -5.51 -36.73
C ASN A 40 -11.92 -6.03 -35.55
N PHE A 41 -12.59 -6.76 -34.66
CA PHE A 41 -11.99 -7.33 -33.47
C PHE A 41 -10.87 -8.32 -33.84
N LYS A 42 -9.70 -8.07 -33.28
CA LYS A 42 -8.54 -8.96 -33.31
C LYS A 42 -8.00 -9.11 -31.90
N LEU A 43 -8.02 -10.34 -31.40
CA LEU A 43 -7.60 -10.70 -30.04
C LEU A 43 -6.13 -10.34 -29.78
N SER A 44 -5.24 -10.56 -30.76
CA SER A 44 -3.82 -10.24 -30.65
C SER A 44 -3.57 -8.76 -30.37
N PHE A 45 -4.26 -7.87 -31.09
CA PHE A 45 -4.20 -6.44 -30.82
C PHE A 45 -4.82 -6.11 -29.46
N MET A 46 -5.96 -6.71 -29.10
CA MET A 46 -6.57 -6.45 -27.79
C MET A 46 -5.63 -6.80 -26.64
N MET A 47 -4.82 -7.87 -26.75
CA MET A 47 -3.81 -8.18 -25.76
C MET A 47 -2.70 -7.11 -25.67
N ILE A 48 -2.25 -6.57 -26.80
CA ILE A 48 -1.26 -5.47 -26.83
C ILE A 48 -1.83 -4.22 -26.14
N PHE A 49 -3.05 -3.83 -26.49
CA PHE A 49 -3.72 -2.68 -25.88
C PHE A 49 -4.01 -2.89 -24.38
N GLY A 50 -4.34 -4.12 -23.99
CA GLY A 50 -4.45 -4.52 -22.58
C GLY A 50 -3.12 -4.36 -21.84
N LEU A 51 -2.00 -4.81 -22.44
CA LEU A 51 -0.67 -4.62 -21.88
C LEU A 51 -0.33 -3.13 -21.72
N LEU A 52 -0.59 -2.32 -22.74
CA LEU A 52 -0.40 -0.86 -22.69
C LEU A 52 -1.25 -0.23 -21.58
N CYS A 53 -2.48 -0.70 -21.39
CA CYS A 53 -3.34 -0.29 -20.28
C CYS A 53 -2.70 -0.58 -18.92
N PHE A 54 -2.21 -1.81 -18.70
CA PHE A 54 -1.51 -2.16 -17.46
C PHE A 54 -0.23 -1.34 -17.24
N ILE A 55 0.55 -1.09 -18.29
CA ILE A 55 1.74 -0.25 -18.24
C ILE A 55 1.36 1.18 -17.82
N THR A 56 0.34 1.77 -18.44
CA THR A 56 -0.12 3.12 -18.06
C THR A 56 -0.64 3.19 -16.63
N MET A 57 -1.37 2.18 -16.16
CA MET A 57 -1.83 2.11 -14.78
C MET A 57 -0.66 2.03 -13.80
N TYR A 58 0.35 1.20 -14.09
CA TYR A 58 1.54 1.09 -13.26
C TYR A 58 2.29 2.43 -13.17
N PHE A 59 2.50 3.11 -14.29
CA PHE A 59 3.14 4.43 -14.29
C PHE A 59 2.31 5.49 -13.58
N ALA A 60 0.99 5.50 -13.75
CA ALA A 60 0.09 6.40 -13.03
C ALA A 60 0.17 6.16 -11.51
N MET A 61 0.13 4.90 -11.06
CA MET A 61 0.31 4.59 -9.64
C MET A 61 1.67 5.04 -9.13
N LYS A 62 2.73 4.84 -9.91
CA LYS A 62 4.10 5.27 -9.57
C LYS A 62 4.22 6.79 -9.46
N LEU A 63 3.53 7.54 -10.33
CA LEU A 63 3.51 9.01 -10.29
C LEU A 63 2.79 9.56 -9.05
N ILE A 64 1.75 8.87 -8.57
CA ILE A 64 0.99 9.29 -7.37
C ILE A 64 1.62 8.72 -6.09
N SER A 65 2.57 7.79 -6.22
CA SER A 65 3.29 7.23 -5.08
C SER A 65 4.14 8.28 -4.38
N ALA A 66 4.35 8.06 -3.09
CA ALA A 66 5.12 8.93 -2.23
C ALA A 66 6.20 8.12 -1.51
N ASP A 67 7.29 8.80 -1.20
CA ASP A 67 8.23 8.32 -0.22
C ASP A 67 7.70 8.66 1.17
N ILE A 68 7.70 7.67 2.06
CA ILE A 68 7.23 7.79 3.44
C ILE A 68 8.34 7.37 4.39
N THR A 69 8.60 8.21 5.37
CA THR A 69 9.40 7.84 6.53
C THR A 69 8.48 7.63 7.73
N LEU A 70 8.51 6.42 8.29
CA LEU A 70 7.89 6.10 9.56
C LEU A 70 8.91 6.26 10.67
N LYS A 71 8.66 7.18 11.61
CA LYS A 71 9.54 7.40 12.77
C LYS A 71 8.78 7.26 14.07
N PHE A 72 9.40 6.65 15.07
CA PHE A 72 8.83 6.43 16.39
C PHE A 72 9.63 7.19 17.45
N ASP A 73 8.91 7.82 18.37
CA ASP A 73 9.48 8.33 19.62
C ASP A 73 8.68 7.78 20.81
N LYS A 74 8.96 8.24 22.03
CA LYS A 74 8.34 7.74 23.27
C LYS A 74 6.82 7.67 23.17
N ASP A 75 6.18 8.78 22.81
CA ASP A 75 4.71 8.92 22.85
C ASP A 75 4.05 9.02 21.47
N HIS A 76 4.85 9.10 20.38
CA HIS A 76 4.34 9.47 19.06
C HIS A 76 4.83 8.55 17.94
N LEU A 77 3.97 8.41 16.93
CA LEU A 77 4.27 7.93 15.59
C LEU A 77 4.28 9.13 14.64
N TYR A 78 5.36 9.28 13.90
CA TYR A 78 5.53 10.28 12.86
C TYR A 78 5.48 9.62 11.49
N ILE A 79 4.69 10.18 10.59
CA ILE A 79 4.59 9.79 9.19
C ILE A 79 4.99 10.99 8.36
N ILE A 80 6.19 10.96 7.82
CA ILE A 80 6.74 12.04 7.00
C ILE A 80 6.54 11.65 5.55
N ARG A 81 5.71 12.39 4.83
CA ARG A 81 5.47 12.21 3.39
C ARG A 81 6.29 13.23 2.60
N ASN A 82 6.61 12.94 1.34
CA ASN A 82 7.18 13.85 0.31
C ASN A 82 7.30 15.34 0.75
N ASN A 83 8.50 15.93 0.64
CA ASN A 83 8.77 17.33 1.02
C ASN A 83 8.57 17.67 2.52
N ASN A 84 8.91 16.75 3.43
CA ASN A 84 8.93 16.96 4.89
C ASN A 84 7.57 17.33 5.53
N LYS A 85 6.44 16.98 4.91
CA LYS A 85 5.15 17.13 5.59
C LYS A 85 5.05 16.04 6.65
N GLU A 86 5.32 16.43 7.89
CA GLU A 86 5.26 15.57 9.06
C GLU A 86 3.84 15.51 9.61
N GLU A 87 3.26 14.32 9.59
CA GLU A 87 2.03 14.02 10.32
C GLU A 87 2.39 13.32 11.63
N LYS A 88 1.98 13.92 12.74
CA LYS A 88 2.25 13.43 14.09
C LYS A 88 0.99 12.83 14.69
N TYR A 89 1.11 11.61 15.20
CA TYR A 89 0.03 10.87 15.84
C TYR A 89 0.46 10.43 17.24
N PHE A 90 -0.38 10.65 18.25
CA PHE A 90 -0.16 10.03 19.55
C PHE A 90 -0.34 8.51 19.42
N LYS A 91 0.52 7.73 20.07
CA LYS A 91 0.39 6.27 20.06
C LYS A 91 -0.94 5.81 20.68
N SER A 92 -1.43 6.54 21.68
CA SER A 92 -2.74 6.31 22.31
C SER A 92 -3.92 6.50 21.37
N ASP A 93 -3.74 7.28 20.29
CA ASP A 93 -4.79 7.55 19.31
C ASP A 93 -4.89 6.46 18.24
N ILE A 94 -3.93 5.52 18.22
CA ILE A 94 -3.93 4.40 17.30
C ILE A 94 -4.72 3.26 17.95
N LYS A 95 -5.82 2.87 17.31
CA LYS A 95 -6.70 1.78 17.76
C LYS A 95 -6.08 0.42 17.45
N GLY A 96 -5.38 0.33 16.32
CA GLY A 96 -4.77 -0.90 15.84
C GLY A 96 -4.27 -0.75 14.43
N PHE A 97 -3.73 -1.82 13.86
CA PHE A 97 -3.32 -1.85 12.47
C PHE A 97 -3.55 -3.19 11.82
N TYR A 98 -3.77 -3.16 10.51
CA TYR A 98 -3.73 -4.36 9.68
C TYR A 98 -2.40 -4.45 8.95
N SER A 99 -1.86 -5.66 8.88
CA SER A 99 -0.74 -5.99 8.02
C SER A 99 -0.90 -7.37 7.43
N TYR A 100 -0.25 -7.63 6.30
CA TYR A 100 -0.05 -9.00 5.85
C TYR A 100 0.88 -9.76 6.80
N ASN A 101 0.66 -11.08 6.87
CA ASN A 101 1.58 -11.99 7.53
C ASN A 101 2.74 -12.32 6.58
N TYR A 102 3.90 -11.76 6.88
CA TYR A 102 5.11 -11.93 6.09
C TYR A 102 5.93 -13.19 6.46
N ASN A 103 5.38 -14.10 7.28
CA ASN A 103 6.00 -15.41 7.51
C ASN A 103 5.80 -16.33 6.29
N THR A 104 6.56 -16.04 5.24
CA THR A 104 6.52 -16.73 3.95
C THR A 104 7.93 -17.12 3.51
N SER A 105 8.05 -18.13 2.64
CA SER A 105 9.32 -18.52 2.01
C SER A 105 9.80 -17.53 0.94
N GLN A 106 8.96 -16.56 0.56
CA GLN A 106 9.29 -15.54 -0.43
C GLN A 106 10.31 -14.54 0.12
N LYS A 107 11.26 -14.12 -0.72
CA LYS A 107 12.26 -13.08 -0.36
C LYS A 107 11.69 -11.66 -0.42
N ARG A 108 10.70 -11.42 -1.28
CA ARG A 108 10.08 -10.10 -1.47
C ARG A 108 8.56 -10.22 -1.41
N SER A 109 7.93 -9.21 -0.82
CA SER A 109 6.46 -9.12 -0.75
C SER A 109 6.02 -7.65 -0.82
N ALA A 110 4.77 -7.40 -1.19
CA ALA A 110 4.22 -6.06 -1.12
C ALA A 110 3.94 -5.69 0.35
N LEU A 111 4.32 -4.48 0.76
CA LEU A 111 3.86 -3.92 2.02
C LEU A 111 2.38 -3.63 1.89
N LYS A 112 1.60 -4.12 2.85
CA LYS A 112 0.23 -3.70 3.11
C LYS A 112 0.15 -3.33 4.57
N LEU A 113 -0.06 -2.04 4.84
CA LEU A 113 -0.18 -1.52 6.20
C LEU A 113 -1.33 -0.53 6.26
N GLU A 114 -2.29 -0.80 7.12
CA GLU A 114 -3.43 0.09 7.40
C GLU A 114 -3.46 0.38 8.89
N LEU A 115 -3.13 1.60 9.30
CA LEU A 115 -3.30 2.05 10.68
C LEU A 115 -4.73 2.58 10.85
N GLN A 116 -5.44 2.12 11.88
CA GLN A 116 -6.75 2.66 12.26
C GLN A 116 -6.59 3.52 13.51
N LEU A 117 -7.10 4.75 13.45
CA LEU A 117 -7.14 5.67 14.57
C LEU A 117 -8.46 5.54 15.35
N ASN A 118 -8.49 6.05 16.58
CA ASN A 118 -9.69 6.02 17.44
C ASN A 118 -10.87 6.80 16.88
N ASN A 119 -10.63 7.77 16.00
CA ASN A 119 -11.66 8.55 15.29
C ASN A 119 -12.09 7.91 13.96
N ASP A 120 -11.84 6.61 13.79
CA ASP A 120 -12.12 5.81 12.59
C ASP A 120 -11.42 6.27 11.30
N ARG A 121 -10.53 7.26 11.37
CA ARG A 121 -9.65 7.59 10.26
C ARG A 121 -8.65 6.46 10.05
N LYS A 122 -8.32 6.23 8.78
CA LYS A 122 -7.42 5.18 8.33
C LYS A 122 -6.24 5.77 7.60
N ILE A 123 -5.05 5.27 7.90
CA ILE A 123 -3.81 5.64 7.22
C ILE A 123 -3.32 4.40 6.47
N PHE A 124 -3.26 4.51 5.15
CA PHE A 124 -2.81 3.42 4.27
C PHE A 124 -1.35 3.66 3.89
N ILE A 125 -0.55 2.60 3.91
CA ILE A 125 0.85 2.60 3.49
C ILE A 125 1.10 1.29 2.75
N ASP A 126 0.87 1.33 1.45
CA ASP A 126 0.96 0.15 0.60
C ASP A 126 2.09 0.29 -0.42
N SER A 127 2.96 -0.70 -0.61
CA SER A 127 3.99 -0.60 -1.64
C SER A 127 3.48 -1.02 -3.01
N ILE A 128 3.92 -0.30 -4.04
CA ILE A 128 3.70 -0.71 -5.44
C ILE A 128 4.61 -1.88 -5.80
N GLU A 129 5.86 -1.81 -5.33
CA GLU A 129 6.90 -2.78 -5.63
C GLU A 129 7.15 -3.69 -4.41
N GLY A 130 7.61 -4.91 -4.66
CA GLY A 130 7.94 -5.84 -3.58
C GLY A 130 9.16 -5.36 -2.79
N MET A 131 9.06 -5.35 -1.46
CA MET A 131 10.16 -5.06 -0.54
C MET A 131 10.70 -6.34 0.08
N ASP A 132 11.93 -6.29 0.60
CA ASP A 132 12.53 -7.41 1.32
C ASP A 132 11.66 -7.79 2.52
N VAL A 133 11.28 -9.06 2.60
CA VAL A 133 10.41 -9.59 3.66
C VAL A 133 11.00 -9.36 5.06
N SER A 134 12.33 -9.37 5.21
CA SER A 134 12.98 -9.08 6.48
C SER A 134 12.70 -7.65 6.98
N ILE A 135 12.64 -6.67 6.06
CA ILE A 135 12.29 -5.27 6.38
C ILE A 135 10.82 -5.22 6.82
N LEU A 136 9.93 -5.90 6.10
CA LEU A 136 8.50 -5.93 6.42
C LEU A 136 8.22 -6.56 7.79
N ILE A 137 8.87 -7.69 8.10
CA ILE A 137 8.80 -8.32 9.42
C ILE A 137 9.30 -7.36 10.50
N ASN A 138 10.40 -6.64 10.25
CA ASN A 138 10.96 -5.69 11.21
C ASN A 138 10.02 -4.49 11.46
N ILE A 139 9.36 -3.97 10.42
CA ILE A 139 8.34 -2.92 10.54
C ILE A 139 7.19 -3.40 11.43
N VAL A 140 6.61 -4.58 11.14
CA VAL A 140 5.48 -5.13 11.90
C VAL A 140 5.88 -5.36 13.35
N LYS A 141 7.02 -5.99 13.61
CA LYS A 141 7.51 -6.22 14.99
C LYS A 141 7.75 -4.91 15.73
N THR A 142 8.27 -3.89 15.06
CA THR A 142 8.48 -2.57 15.67
C THR A 142 7.16 -1.91 16.02
N LEU A 143 6.16 -1.95 15.13
CA LEU A 143 4.82 -1.47 15.40
C LEU A 143 4.18 -2.18 16.60
N GLN A 144 4.26 -3.51 16.66
CA GLN A 144 3.76 -4.29 17.79
C GLN A 144 4.42 -3.87 19.11
N SER A 145 5.75 -3.75 19.11
CA SER A 145 6.53 -3.39 20.29
C SER A 145 6.28 -1.95 20.75
N GLU A 146 6.27 -0.99 19.82
CA GLU A 146 6.14 0.44 20.14
C GLU A 146 4.70 0.83 20.50
N LEU A 147 3.69 0.07 20.04
CA LEU A 147 2.27 0.29 20.33
C LEU A 147 1.71 -0.69 21.38
N ASN A 148 2.50 -1.66 21.82
CA ASN A 148 2.08 -2.74 22.72
C ASN A 148 0.86 -3.52 22.18
N PHE A 149 0.89 -3.87 20.89
CA PHE A 149 -0.20 -4.58 20.21
C PHE A 149 0.11 -6.05 19.96
N GLU A 150 -0.92 -6.87 20.09
CA GLU A 150 -0.88 -8.30 19.79
C GLU A 150 -1.80 -8.63 18.61
N ILE A 151 -1.61 -9.82 18.01
CA ILE A 151 -2.50 -10.30 16.96
C ILE A 151 -3.82 -10.74 17.60
N ILE A 152 -4.90 -10.05 17.26
CA ILE A 152 -6.25 -10.37 17.76
C ILE A 152 -7.01 -11.22 16.74
N GLU A 153 -6.90 -10.87 15.45
CA GLU A 153 -7.61 -11.58 14.38
C GLU A 153 -6.65 -12.03 13.28
N LYS A 154 -6.91 -13.23 12.76
CA LYS A 154 -6.15 -13.83 11.67
C LYS A 154 -7.11 -14.18 10.54
N ASN A 155 -7.11 -13.39 9.48
CA ASN A 155 -7.84 -13.75 8.28
C ASN A 155 -6.95 -14.63 7.39
N ARG A 156 -7.28 -15.92 7.33
CA ARG A 156 -6.53 -16.90 6.54
C ARG A 156 -6.73 -16.74 5.03
N PHE A 157 -7.85 -16.17 4.58
CA PHE A 157 -8.18 -16.07 3.15
C PHE A 157 -7.34 -15.03 2.41
N ASN A 158 -7.02 -13.92 3.06
CA ASN A 158 -6.22 -12.83 2.48
C ASN A 158 -4.88 -12.63 3.20
N ASN A 159 -4.50 -13.57 4.08
CA ASN A 159 -3.27 -13.53 4.86
C ASN A 159 -3.07 -12.20 5.63
N ARG A 160 -4.18 -11.57 6.04
CA ARG A 160 -4.22 -10.25 6.71
C ARG A 160 -4.53 -10.43 8.18
N PHE A 161 -3.68 -9.87 9.04
CA PHE A 161 -3.82 -9.95 10.48
C PHE A 161 -4.20 -8.57 11.04
N TRP A 162 -5.03 -8.57 12.08
CA TRP A 162 -5.37 -7.41 12.88
C TRP A 162 -4.53 -7.39 14.15
N TYR A 163 -3.90 -6.25 14.42
CA TYR A 163 -3.08 -6.02 15.59
C TYR A 163 -3.69 -4.90 16.43
N SER A 164 -3.96 -5.15 17.69
CA SER A 164 -4.51 -4.15 18.63
C SER A 164 -4.26 -4.58 20.08
N THR A 165 -4.69 -3.77 21.05
CA THR A 165 -4.74 -4.16 22.46
C THR A 165 -5.87 -5.16 22.67
N LYS A 166 -5.58 -6.24 23.40
CA LYS A 166 -6.62 -7.20 23.85
C LYS A 166 -7.70 -6.52 24.68
#